data_AF-A0A972TDX0-F1
#
_entry.id   AF-A0A972TDX0-F1
#
_cell.length_a   1.000
_cell.length_b   1.000
_cell.length_c   1.000
_cell.angle_alpha   90.00
_cell.angle_beta   90.00
_cell.angle_gamma   90.00
#
_symmetry.space_group_name_H-M   'P 1'
#
loop_
_entity.id
_entity.type
_entity.pdbx_description
1 polymer ?
#
loop_
_entity_poly.entity_id
_entity_poly.type
_entity_poly.pdbx_seq_one_letter_code
_entity_poly.pdbx_strand_id
1 'polypeptide(L)'
;MVKEHREQNIRLEDIDASDSNVPDNPDDKTDIEYKDFLNKRLEILNKGLRQDIGERLKYSGKIYILIVFWLIGIFIIILLQGFGSKYEFFSLDNKVLLTVICGTTINIIAIFLIVVNYLFKNTKK
;
A
#
# COMPACT_ATOMS: atom_id res chain seq x y z
N MET A 1 -0.44 75.32 -7.25
CA MET A 1 -0.60 74.67 -8.57
C MET A 1 0.67 73.91 -8.88
N VAL A 2 0.52 72.61 -9.18
CA VAL A 2 1.41 71.74 -9.96
C VAL A 2 2.83 71.50 -9.40
N LYS A 3 3.00 70.38 -8.67
CA LYS A 3 4.24 69.60 -8.71
C LYS A 3 4.05 68.54 -9.79
N GLU A 4 4.80 68.63 -10.87
CA GLU A 4 4.80 67.62 -11.93
C GLU A 4 6.22 67.13 -12.20
N HIS A 5 6.28 65.84 -12.54
CA HIS A 5 7.40 65.07 -13.07
C HIS A 5 8.44 64.56 -12.06
N ARG A 6 8.93 63.33 -12.16
CA ARG A 6 8.82 62.32 -13.22
C ARG A 6 9.15 60.95 -12.63
N GLU A 7 8.53 59.93 -13.19
CA GLU A 7 8.69 58.51 -12.87
C GLU A 7 10.17 58.09 -12.92
N GLN A 8 10.60 57.33 -11.91
CA GLN A 8 11.91 56.70 -11.92
C GLN A 8 11.88 55.54 -12.92
N ASN A 9 12.41 55.80 -14.11
CA ASN A 9 12.51 54.85 -15.19
C ASN A 9 13.69 53.90 -14.89
N ILE A 10 13.42 52.77 -14.24
CA ILE A 10 14.42 51.72 -14.00
C ILE A 10 14.80 51.14 -15.37
N ARG A 11 16.08 51.23 -15.74
CA ARG A 11 16.57 50.72 -17.03
C ARG A 11 16.77 49.20 -16.91
N LEU A 12 16.40 48.47 -17.95
CA LEU A 12 16.60 47.02 -18.04
C LEU A 12 18.09 46.61 -18.00
N GLU A 13 19.01 47.54 -18.24
CA GLU A 13 20.46 47.37 -18.10
C GLU A 13 20.90 47.19 -16.63
N ASP A 14 20.12 47.67 -15.66
CA ASP A 14 20.45 47.55 -14.23
C ASP A 14 20.17 46.14 -13.67
N ILE A 15 19.54 45.26 -14.46
CA ILE A 15 19.25 43.86 -14.11
C ILE A 15 20.42 42.93 -14.52
N ASP A 16 21.40 43.41 -15.28
CA ASP A 16 22.54 42.61 -15.76
C ASP A 16 23.75 42.59 -14.81
N ALA A 17 23.58 43.04 -13.57
CA ALA A 17 24.46 42.61 -12.49
C ALA A 17 24.07 41.18 -12.09
N SER A 18 24.34 40.23 -12.99
CA SER A 18 24.55 38.84 -12.62
C SER A 18 25.65 38.84 -11.56
N ASP A 19 25.23 38.80 -10.29
CA ASP A 19 26.08 38.50 -9.17
C ASP A 19 26.60 37.07 -9.37
N SER A 20 27.69 36.99 -10.12
CA SER A 20 28.40 35.76 -10.46
C SER A 20 29.23 35.24 -9.28
N ASN A 21 28.94 35.67 -8.05
CA ASN A 21 29.54 35.16 -6.82
C ASN A 21 28.58 34.30 -5.99
N VAL A 22 27.56 33.68 -6.59
CA VAL A 22 26.93 32.52 -5.95
C VAL A 22 27.87 31.34 -6.12
N PRO A 23 28.50 30.82 -5.05
CA PRO A 23 29.35 29.64 -5.16
C PRO A 23 28.52 28.48 -5.69
N ASP A 24 29.00 27.83 -6.76
CA ASP A 24 28.35 26.64 -7.37
C ASP A 24 28.42 25.40 -6.44
N ASN A 25 29.10 25.53 -5.30
CA ASN A 25 29.13 24.53 -4.24
C ASN A 25 28.21 25.01 -3.11
N PRO A 26 27.20 24.22 -2.70
CA PRO A 26 26.33 24.57 -1.58
C PRO A 26 27.19 24.84 -0.34
N ASP A 27 26.95 25.98 0.30
CA ASP A 27 27.58 26.34 1.56
C ASP A 27 27.43 25.18 2.55
N ASP A 28 28.44 24.90 3.39
CA ASP A 28 28.35 23.83 4.42
C ASP A 28 27.08 23.94 5.27
N LYS A 29 26.53 25.16 5.40
CA LYS A 29 25.26 25.46 6.09
C LYS A 29 24.00 25.13 5.29
N THR A 30 24.06 25.07 3.98
CA THR A 30 22.95 24.66 3.11
C THR A 30 22.93 23.14 2.98
N ASP A 31 24.11 22.51 2.98
CA ASP A 31 24.27 21.06 2.88
C ASP A 31 23.78 20.29 4.12
N ILE A 32 24.06 20.79 5.33
CA ILE A 32 23.54 20.15 6.54
C ILE A 32 22.03 20.34 6.71
N GLU A 33 21.46 21.44 6.23
CA GLU A 33 20.01 21.68 6.24
C GLU A 33 19.34 20.73 5.26
N TYR A 34 19.88 20.60 4.04
CA TYR A 34 19.40 19.64 3.04
C TYR A 34 19.45 18.19 3.56
N LYS A 35 20.54 17.80 4.22
CA LYS A 35 20.66 16.48 4.86
C LYS A 35 19.65 16.30 5.99
N ASP A 36 19.38 17.32 6.79
CA ASP A 36 18.39 17.27 7.86
C ASP A 36 16.96 17.15 7.32
N PHE A 37 16.64 17.87 6.24
CA PHE A 37 15.37 17.74 5.52
C PHE A 37 15.19 16.34 4.92
N LEU A 38 16.24 15.78 4.31
CA LEU A 38 16.22 14.42 3.77
C LEU A 38 16.00 13.38 4.88
N ASN A 39 16.72 13.49 5.99
CA ASN A 39 16.61 12.59 7.13
C ASN A 39 15.19 12.63 7.73
N LYS A 40 14.62 13.83 7.90
CA LYS A 40 13.22 13.99 8.35
C LYS A 40 12.24 13.37 7.37
N ARG A 41 12.42 13.55 6.06
CA ARG A 41 11.56 12.90 5.05
C ARG A 41 11.65 11.38 5.11
N LEU A 42 12.86 10.82 5.22
CA LEU A 42 13.09 9.38 5.40
C LEU A 42 12.46 8.84 6.68
N GLU A 43 12.52 9.60 7.76
CA GLU A 43 11.92 9.20 9.04
C GLU A 43 10.38 9.19 8.95
N ILE A 44 9.77 10.18 8.30
CA ILE A 44 8.32 10.23 8.07
C ILE A 44 7.88 9.08 7.16
N LEU A 45 8.62 8.81 6.08
CA LEU A 45 8.35 7.68 5.19
C LEU A 45 8.46 6.35 5.95
N ASN A 46 9.53 6.14 6.71
CA ASN A 46 9.70 4.93 7.52
C ASN A 46 8.58 4.78 8.56
N LYS A 47 8.15 5.87 9.21
CA LYS A 47 7.01 5.85 10.14
C LYS A 47 5.72 5.47 9.43
N GLY A 48 5.46 6.04 8.25
CA GLY A 48 4.31 5.68 7.41
C GLY A 48 4.31 4.21 7.00
N LEU A 49 5.44 3.70 6.48
CA LEU A 49 5.59 2.29 6.10
C LEU A 49 5.41 1.34 7.29
N ARG A 50 5.99 1.66 8.46
CA ARG A 50 5.82 0.85 9.68
C ARG A 50 4.37 0.86 10.18
N GLN A 51 3.67 1.98 10.04
CA GLN A 51 2.28 2.09 10.42
C GLN A 51 1.37 1.29 9.48
N ASP A 52 1.60 1.39 8.16
CA ASP A 52 0.94 0.58 7.14
C ASP A 52 1.13 -0.92 7.38
N ILE A 53 2.33 -1.35 7.75
CA ILE A 53 2.63 -2.76 8.07
C ILE A 53 1.92 -3.20 9.35
N GLY A 54 1.97 -2.39 10.41
CA GLY A 54 1.35 -2.68 11.70
C GLY A 54 -0.18 -2.78 11.62
N GLU A 55 -0.81 -1.94 10.80
CA GLU A 55 -2.25 -2.00 10.55
C GLU A 55 -2.61 -3.22 9.69
N ARG A 56 -1.85 -3.50 8.63
CA ARG A 56 -2.06 -4.69 7.78
C ARG A 56 -1.92 -6.00 8.56
N LEU A 57 -1.05 -6.07 9.58
CA LEU A 57 -0.94 -7.22 10.49
C LEU A 57 -2.19 -7.42 11.35
N LYS A 58 -2.79 -6.33 11.85
CA LYS A 58 -4.03 -6.40 12.66
C LYS A 58 -5.24 -6.81 11.83
N TYR A 59 -5.33 -6.36 10.59
CA TYR A 59 -6.40 -6.78 9.68
C TYR A 59 -6.19 -8.21 9.18
N SER A 60 -4.97 -8.57 8.79
CA SER A 60 -4.65 -9.92 8.33
C SER A 60 -4.97 -10.99 9.39
N GLY A 61 -4.67 -10.74 10.67
CA GLY A 61 -4.99 -11.68 11.74
C GLY A 61 -6.50 -11.94 11.91
N LYS A 62 -7.33 -10.90 11.79
CA LYS A 62 -8.80 -11.03 11.90
C LYS A 62 -9.40 -11.74 10.68
N ILE A 63 -8.94 -11.39 9.48
CA ILE A 63 -9.34 -12.06 8.23
C ILE A 63 -8.90 -13.54 8.27
N TYR A 64 -7.69 -13.83 8.75
CA TYR A 64 -7.17 -15.19 8.86
C TYR A 64 -8.08 -16.05 9.75
N ILE A 65 -8.45 -15.56 10.93
CA ILE A 65 -9.38 -16.25 11.83
C ILE A 65 -10.74 -16.49 11.18
N LEU A 66 -11.27 -15.50 10.46
CA LEU A 66 -12.54 -15.64 9.75
C LEU A 66 -12.47 -16.71 8.65
N ILE A 67 -11.37 -16.77 7.88
CA ILE A 67 -11.15 -17.79 6.85
C ILE A 67 -11.02 -19.18 7.48
N VAL A 68 -10.27 -19.32 8.58
CA VAL A 68 -10.12 -20.59 9.29
C VAL A 68 -11.48 -21.09 9.80
N PHE A 69 -12.28 -20.21 10.41
CA PHE A 69 -13.63 -20.55 10.87
C PHE A 69 -14.55 -20.94 9.70
N TRP A 70 -14.46 -20.23 8.57
CA TRP A 70 -15.21 -20.54 7.37
C TRP A 70 -14.85 -21.91 6.78
N LEU A 71 -13.55 -22.24 6.72
CA LEU A 71 -13.07 -23.54 6.27
C LEU A 71 -13.52 -24.67 7.20
N ILE A 72 -13.50 -24.44 8.51
CA ILE A 72 -14.04 -25.38 9.50
C ILE A 72 -15.53 -25.57 9.30
N GLY A 73 -16.30 -24.50 9.05
CA GLY A 73 -17.72 -24.59 8.73
C GLY A 73 -17.99 -25.46 7.50
N ILE A 74 -17.23 -25.25 6.42
CA ILE A 74 -17.33 -26.09 5.21
C ILE A 74 -16.95 -27.54 5.50
N PHE A 75 -15.88 -27.77 6.27
CA PHE A 75 -15.46 -29.11 6.66
C PHE A 75 -16.54 -29.83 7.48
N ILE A 76 -17.17 -29.14 8.42
CA ILE A 76 -18.29 -29.67 9.21
C ILE A 76 -19.49 -29.97 8.31
N ILE A 77 -19.82 -29.11 7.34
CA ILE A 77 -20.91 -29.36 6.38
C ILE A 77 -20.63 -30.64 5.57
N ILE A 78 -19.40 -30.83 5.10
CA ILE A 78 -18.99 -32.03 4.37
C ILE A 78 -19.08 -33.28 5.27
N LEU A 79 -18.63 -33.18 6.53
CA LEU A 79 -18.76 -34.28 7.48
C LEU A 79 -20.23 -34.61 7.77
N LEU A 80 -21.07 -33.60 8.02
CA LEU A 80 -22.51 -33.80 8.23
C LEU A 80 -23.19 -34.40 7.01
N GLN A 81 -22.78 -34.04 5.80
CA GLN A 81 -23.30 -34.67 4.59
C GLN A 81 -22.83 -36.12 4.45
N GLY A 82 -21.55 -36.40 4.72
CA GLY A 82 -20.99 -37.76 4.67
C GLY A 82 -21.57 -38.72 5.71
N PHE A 83 -21.75 -38.24 6.95
CA PHE A 83 -22.39 -39.02 8.02
C PHE A 83 -23.91 -39.02 7.90
N GLY A 84 -24.53 -37.89 7.55
CA GLY A 84 -25.98 -37.72 7.41
C GLY A 84 -26.58 -38.51 6.25
N SER A 85 -25.84 -38.73 5.16
CA SER A 85 -26.26 -39.64 4.09
C SER A 85 -26.25 -41.11 4.54
N LYS A 86 -25.38 -41.49 5.50
CA LYS A 86 -25.33 -42.84 6.08
C LYS A 86 -26.39 -43.09 7.15
N TYR A 87 -26.81 -42.04 7.87
CA TYR A 87 -27.79 -42.11 8.96
C TYR A 87 -29.17 -41.51 8.58
N GLU A 88 -29.42 -41.26 7.29
CA GLU A 88 -30.64 -40.64 6.71
C GLU A 88 -31.09 -39.30 7.35
N PHE A 89 -30.22 -38.64 8.11
CA PHE A 89 -30.57 -37.45 8.89
C PHE A 89 -30.42 -36.16 8.08
N PHE A 90 -29.54 -36.15 7.07
CA PHE A 90 -29.22 -34.96 6.32
C PHE A 90 -28.67 -35.31 4.92
N SER A 91 -29.51 -35.10 3.89
CA SER A 91 -29.13 -35.30 2.49
C SER A 91 -29.16 -33.96 1.77
N LEU A 92 -27.97 -33.42 1.47
CA LEU A 92 -27.81 -32.20 0.70
C LEU A 92 -27.71 -32.53 -0.80
N ASP A 93 -28.28 -31.67 -1.65
CA ASP A 93 -28.17 -31.83 -3.10
C ASP A 93 -26.70 -31.79 -3.56
N ASN A 94 -26.36 -32.70 -4.47
CA ASN A 94 -25.02 -32.82 -5.07
C ASN A 94 -24.57 -31.51 -5.71
N LYS A 95 -25.52 -30.70 -6.22
CA LYS A 95 -25.21 -29.35 -6.72
C LYS A 95 -24.62 -28.45 -5.65
N VAL A 96 -25.19 -28.45 -4.45
CA VAL A 96 -24.73 -27.58 -3.35
C VAL A 96 -23.35 -28.03 -2.88
N LEU A 97 -23.13 -29.34 -2.73
CA LEU A 97 -21.81 -29.88 -2.37
C LEU A 97 -20.75 -29.51 -3.41
N LEU A 98 -21.05 -29.70 -4.70
CA LEU A 98 -20.15 -29.35 -5.78
C LEU A 98 -19.86 -27.84 -5.81
N THR A 99 -20.85 -26.98 -5.60
CA THR A 99 -20.64 -25.53 -5.52
C THR A 99 -19.72 -25.14 -4.37
N VAL A 100 -19.84 -25.79 -3.20
CA VAL A 100 -18.97 -25.51 -2.05
C VAL A 100 -17.52 -25.96 -2.29
N ILE A 101 -17.32 -27.13 -2.91
CA ILE A 101 -16.00 -27.63 -3.29
C ILE A 101 -15.36 -26.74 -4.37
N CYS A 102 -16.11 -26.39 -5.42
CA CYS A 102 -15.63 -25.49 -6.46
C CYS A 102 -15.32 -24.10 -5.91
N GLY A 103 -16.19 -23.54 -5.06
CA GLY A 103 -16.00 -22.24 -4.43
C GLY A 103 -14.74 -22.18 -3.56
N THR A 104 -14.46 -23.22 -2.77
CA THR A 104 -13.22 -23.31 -1.99
C THR A 104 -11.98 -23.50 -2.86
N THR A 105 -12.09 -24.30 -3.94
CA THR A 105 -10.99 -24.52 -4.88
C THR A 105 -10.60 -23.21 -5.60
N ILE A 106 -11.58 -22.44 -6.08
CA ILE A 106 -11.35 -21.12 -6.68
C ILE A 106 -10.72 -20.16 -5.67
N ASN A 107 -11.19 -20.18 -4.42
CA ASN A 107 -10.65 -19.33 -3.37
C ASN A 107 -9.16 -19.65 -3.08
N ILE A 108 -8.82 -20.94 -2.97
CA ILE A 108 -7.43 -21.39 -2.81
C ILE A 108 -6.57 -20.97 -4.01
N ILE A 109 -7.05 -21.16 -5.24
CA ILE A 109 -6.32 -20.76 -6.46
C ILE A 109 -6.09 -19.25 -6.49
N ALA A 110 -7.10 -18.44 -6.13
CA ALA A 110 -6.98 -16.99 -6.12
C ALA A 110 -5.90 -16.52 -5.12
N ILE A 111 -5.91 -17.05 -3.90
CA ILE A 111 -4.88 -16.75 -2.89
C ILE A 111 -3.51 -17.24 -3.36
N PHE A 112 -3.43 -18.44 -3.93
CA PHE A 112 -2.18 -19.00 -4.45
C PHE A 112 -1.58 -18.11 -5.55
N LEU A 113 -2.39 -17.66 -6.50
CA LEU A 113 -1.95 -16.74 -7.55
C LEU A 113 -1.49 -15.40 -6.98
N ILE A 114 -2.19 -14.87 -5.97
CA ILE A 114 -1.78 -13.65 -5.26
C ILE A 114 -0.43 -13.84 -4.56
N VAL A 115 -0.21 -14.98 -3.92
CA VAL A 115 1.05 -15.29 -3.23
C VAL A 115 2.19 -15.48 -4.23
N VAL A 116 1.97 -16.24 -5.29
CA VAL A 116 2.95 -16.42 -6.37
C VAL A 116 3.26 -15.07 -7.02
N ASN A 117 2.25 -14.26 -7.31
CA ASN A 117 2.46 -12.93 -7.84
C ASN A 117 3.22 -12.08 -6.81
N TYR A 118 2.86 -12.07 -5.53
CA TYR A 118 3.57 -11.32 -4.50
C TYR A 118 5.04 -11.75 -4.31
N LEU A 119 5.31 -13.05 -4.34
CA LEU A 119 6.62 -13.64 -4.08
C LEU A 119 7.56 -13.54 -5.31
N PHE A 120 7.01 -13.62 -6.52
CA PHE A 120 7.78 -13.60 -7.77
C PHE A 120 7.67 -12.29 -8.57
N LYS A 121 6.70 -11.41 -8.25
CA LYS A 121 6.64 -10.04 -8.76
C LYS A 121 7.48 -9.16 -7.86
N ASN A 122 8.80 -9.29 -7.99
CA ASN A 122 9.73 -8.17 -8.06
C ASN A 122 11.17 -8.68 -8.11
N THR A 123 11.65 -8.98 -9.33
CA THR A 123 12.98 -8.52 -9.77
C THR A 123 13.04 -8.48 -11.30
N LYS A 124 12.35 -7.53 -11.92
CA LYS A 124 12.83 -6.96 -13.18
C LYS A 124 13.24 -5.52 -12.88
N LYS A 125 14.56 -5.38 -12.68
CA LYS A 125 15.29 -4.12 -12.69
C LYS A 125 15.47 -3.69 -14.15
#